data_AF-A0A1J8Q886-F1
#
_entry.id   AF-A0A1J8Q886-F1
#
_cell.length_a   1.000
_cell.length_b   1.000
_cell.length_c   1.000
_cell.angle_alpha   90.00
_cell.angle_beta   90.00
_cell.angle_gamma   90.00
#
_symmetry.space_group_name_H-M   'P 1'
#
loop_
_entity.id
_entity.type
_entity.pdbx_description
1 polymer ?
#
loop_
_entity_poly.entity_id
_entity_poly.type
_entity_poly.pdbx_seq_one_letter_code
_entity_poly.pdbx_strand_id
1 'polypeptide(L)'
;METCIPRRGFLRCLNPGPFNKKENTFAVIMASAAANSALGTEILAVQRLYYNITPNPAASIFLLFSSQLLGYGIGGMMRGILLYPSKMLYPSVLPLVSMLDALFKGGRAAQQKLRLFYIVF
;
A
#
# COMPACT_ATOMS: atom_id res chain seq x y z
N MET A 1 14.21 -9.80 -10.22
CA MET A 1 14.25 -8.49 -10.92
C MET A 1 15.12 -7.51 -10.13
N GLU A 2 16.43 -7.80 -10.02
CA GLU A 2 17.38 -6.99 -9.22
C GLU A 2 18.37 -6.19 -10.09
N THR A 3 18.21 -6.25 -11.42
CA THR A 3 19.25 -5.83 -12.36
C THR A 3 19.18 -4.34 -12.74
N CYS A 4 18.09 -3.63 -12.39
CA CYS A 4 17.85 -2.25 -12.82
C CYS A 4 17.88 -1.23 -11.67
N ILE A 5 18.79 -1.39 -10.70
CA ILE A 5 18.99 -0.36 -9.67
C ILE A 5 20.29 0.40 -10.00
N PRO A 6 20.22 1.72 -10.31
CA PRO A 6 21.40 2.49 -10.68
C PRO A 6 22.38 2.62 -9.50
N ARG A 7 23.50 1.88 -9.56
CA ARG A 7 24.54 1.88 -8.52
C ARG A 7 25.63 2.95 -8.68
N ARG A 8 25.63 3.69 -9.79
CA ARG A 8 26.63 4.75 -10.09
C ARG A 8 25.97 6.02 -10.63
N GLY A 9 26.56 7.18 -10.31
CA GLY A 9 26.11 8.51 -10.74
C GLY A 9 25.17 9.21 -9.74
N PHE A 10 24.54 10.31 -10.18
CA PHE A 10 23.55 11.10 -9.41
C PHE A 10 22.40 10.25 -8.86
N LEU A 11 22.05 9.18 -9.59
CA LEU A 11 21.00 8.23 -9.22
C LEU A 11 21.36 7.30 -8.05
N ARG A 12 22.61 7.34 -7.53
CA ARG A 12 22.98 6.63 -6.29
C ARG A 12 22.26 7.19 -5.06
N CYS A 13 21.81 8.45 -5.10
CA CYS A 13 20.96 9.02 -4.05
C CYS A 13 19.61 8.29 -3.90
N LEU A 14 19.12 7.64 -4.97
CA LEU A 14 17.85 6.88 -4.93
C LEU A 14 17.98 5.55 -4.19
N ASN A 15 19.19 4.97 -4.10
CA ASN A 15 19.44 3.72 -3.40
C ASN A 15 20.73 3.80 -2.55
N PRO A 16 20.69 4.53 -1.42
CA PRO A 16 21.86 4.80 -0.60
C PRO A 16 22.34 3.58 0.22
N GLY A 17 21.53 2.53 0.36
CA GLY A 17 21.83 1.40 1.24
C GLY A 17 21.24 0.05 0.78
N PRO A 18 21.53 -1.04 1.52
CA PRO A 18 20.93 -2.34 1.28
C PRO A 18 19.43 -2.35 1.59
N PHE A 19 18.69 -3.18 0.86
CA PHE A 19 17.23 -3.23 0.94
C PHE A 19 16.74 -3.49 2.36
N ASN A 20 15.99 -2.55 2.92
CA ASN A 20 15.60 -2.58 4.32
C ASN A 20 14.13 -3.03 4.49
N LYS A 21 13.79 -3.52 5.68
CA LYS A 21 12.41 -3.89 6.04
C LYS A 21 11.41 -2.75 5.76
N LYS A 22 11.82 -1.50 6.00
CA LYS A 22 10.99 -0.31 5.74
C LYS A 22 10.67 -0.14 4.26
N GLU A 23 11.62 -0.42 3.38
CA GLU A 23 11.45 -0.30 1.92
C GLU A 23 10.52 -1.39 1.40
N ASN A 24 10.68 -2.63 1.90
CA ASN A 24 9.74 -3.71 1.58
C ASN A 24 8.32 -3.41 2.07
N THR A 25 8.19 -2.95 3.32
CA THR A 25 6.88 -2.56 3.85
C THR A 25 6.23 -1.47 3.01
N PHE A 26 7.01 -0.46 2.57
CA PHE A 26 6.49 0.59 1.70
C PHE A 26 6.03 0.03 0.35
N ALA A 27 6.81 -0.84 -0.28
CA ALA A 27 6.44 -1.48 -1.55
C ALA A 27 5.14 -2.30 -1.44
N VAL A 28 4.97 -3.05 -0.34
CA VAL A 28 3.74 -3.82 -0.07
C VAL A 28 2.52 -2.91 0.09
N ILE A 29 2.66 -1.78 0.80
CA ILE A 29 1.58 -0.80 0.95
C ILE A 29 1.24 -0.14 -0.39
N MET A 30 2.24 0.19 -1.21
CA MET A 30 2.01 0.75 -2.54
C MET A 30 1.33 -0.25 -3.47
N ALA A 31 1.73 -1.51 -3.44
CA ALA A 31 1.11 -2.58 -4.23
C ALA A 31 -0.35 -2.82 -3.81
N SER A 32 -0.64 -2.83 -2.50
CA SER A 32 -2.02 -3.00 -2.02
C SER A 32 -2.90 -1.79 -2.36
N ALA A 33 -2.36 -0.57 -2.31
CA ALA A 33 -3.06 0.64 -2.72
C ALA A 33 -3.38 0.62 -4.23
N ALA A 34 -2.48 0.10 -5.07
CA ALA A 34 -2.67 -0.01 -6.51
C ALA A 34 -3.63 -1.16 -6.93
N ALA A 35 -3.73 -2.21 -6.12
CA ALA A 35 -4.61 -3.34 -6.39
C ALA A 35 -6.10 -2.99 -6.18
N ASN A 36 -6.40 -2.01 -5.34
CA ASN A 36 -7.77 -1.57 -5.10
C ASN A 36 -8.22 -0.58 -6.16
N SER A 37 -9.39 -0.83 -6.76
CA SER A 37 -9.98 0.11 -7.73
C SER A 37 -10.46 1.38 -7.05
N ALA A 38 -10.31 2.51 -7.72
CA ALA A 38 -10.79 3.80 -7.23
C ALA A 38 -12.33 3.82 -7.22
N LEU A 39 -12.94 4.06 -6.06
CA LEU A 39 -14.40 4.11 -5.88
C LEU A 39 -15.09 5.08 -6.83
N GLY A 40 -14.42 6.18 -7.20
CA GLY A 40 -14.98 7.12 -8.18
C GLY A 40 -15.23 6.51 -9.57
N THR A 41 -14.60 5.39 -9.90
CA THR A 41 -14.80 4.68 -11.18
C THR A 41 -16.20 4.07 -11.25
N GLU A 42 -16.70 3.56 -10.12
CA GLU A 42 -18.05 3.01 -10.01
C GLU A 42 -19.09 4.11 -10.20
N ILE A 43 -18.84 5.30 -9.63
CA ILE A 43 -19.72 6.48 -9.79
C ILE A 43 -19.78 6.90 -11.27
N LEU A 44 -18.64 6.96 -11.96
CA LEU A 44 -18.58 7.27 -13.39
C LEU A 44 -19.29 6.20 -14.24
N ALA A 45 -19.16 4.93 -13.87
CA ALA A 45 -19.85 3.83 -14.54
C ALA A 45 -21.38 3.95 -14.39
N VAL A 46 -21.86 4.27 -13.18
CA VAL A 46 -23.29 4.49 -12.91
C VAL A 46 -23.83 5.69 -13.68
N GLN A 47 -23.09 6.80 -13.76
CA GLN A 47 -23.49 7.98 -14.55
C GLN A 47 -23.67 7.65 -16.03
N ARG A 48 -22.77 6.83 -16.59
CA ARG A 48 -22.87 6.39 -17.98
C ARG A 48 -24.03 5.41 -18.18
N LEU A 49 -24.21 4.46 -17.27
CA LEU A 49 -25.19 3.37 -17.41
C LEU A 49 -26.64 3.82 -17.15
N TYR A 50 -26.86 4.62 -16.11
CA TYR A 50 -28.21 5.00 -15.68
C TYR A 50 -28.67 6.38 -16.15
N TYR A 51 -27.72 7.31 -16.38
CA TYR A 51 -28.06 8.69 -16.71
C TYR A 51 -27.73 9.06 -18.17
N ASN A 52 -27.11 8.17 -18.96
CA ASN A 52 -26.64 8.44 -20.33
C ASN A 52 -25.78 9.71 -20.47
N ILE A 53 -25.17 10.17 -19.37
CA ILE A 53 -24.27 11.32 -19.38
C ILE A 53 -22.86 10.78 -19.59
N THR A 54 -22.20 11.22 -20.66
CA THR A 54 -20.78 10.93 -20.89
C THR A 54 -19.92 12.04 -20.29
N PRO A 55 -19.37 11.86 -19.07
CA PRO A 55 -18.47 12.85 -18.49
C PRO A 55 -17.20 12.98 -19.34
N ASN A 56 -16.69 14.20 -19.46
CA ASN A 56 -15.45 14.50 -20.17
C ASN A 56 -14.32 13.60 -19.61
N PRO A 57 -13.58 12.85 -20.44
CA PRO A 57 -12.51 11.96 -19.98
C PRO A 57 -11.45 12.66 -19.13
N ALA A 58 -11.06 13.88 -19.49
CA ALA A 58 -10.08 14.65 -18.72
C ALA A 58 -10.61 15.01 -17.32
N ALA A 59 -11.84 15.51 -17.25
CA ALA A 59 -12.49 15.84 -15.98
C ALA A 59 -12.68 14.60 -15.10
N SER A 60 -12.98 13.45 -15.70
CA SER A 60 -13.12 12.17 -15.00
C SER A 60 -11.81 11.73 -14.36
N ILE A 61 -10.69 11.85 -15.08
CA ILE A 61 -9.35 11.52 -14.56
C ILE A 61 -8.98 12.44 -13.40
N PHE A 62 -9.14 13.76 -13.55
CA PHE A 62 -8.84 14.72 -12.49
C PHE A 62 -9.72 14.53 -11.25
N LEU A 63 -10.99 14.16 -11.45
CA LEU A 63 -11.91 13.86 -10.36
C LEU A 63 -11.51 12.60 -9.60
N LEU A 64 -11.09 11.54 -10.30
CA LEU A 64 -10.54 10.33 -9.68
C LEU A 64 -9.28 10.66 -8.87
N PHE A 65 -8.33 11.40 -9.46
CA PHE A 65 -7.11 11.80 -8.77
C PHE A 65 -7.39 12.67 -7.54
N SER A 66 -8.26 13.68 -7.65
CA SER A 66 -8.57 14.57 -6.53
C SER A 66 -9.25 13.81 -5.39
N SER A 67 -10.19 12.91 -5.68
CA SER A 67 -10.87 12.09 -4.67
C SER A 67 -9.88 11.24 -3.87
N GLN A 68 -8.90 10.64 -4.56
CA GLN A 68 -7.92 9.78 -3.93
C GLN A 68 -6.88 10.57 -3.13
N LEU A 69 -6.43 11.71 -3.66
CA LEU A 69 -5.51 12.62 -2.96
C LEU A 69 -6.15 13.22 -1.71
N LEU A 70 -7.43 13.60 -1.77
CA LEU A 70 -8.17 14.09 -0.60
C LEU A 70 -8.33 12.99 0.45
N GLY A 71 -8.71 11.77 0.06
CA GLY A 71 -8.87 10.65 0.98
C GLY A 71 -7.58 10.33 1.73
N TYR A 72 -6.46 10.17 1.01
CA TYR A 72 -5.17 9.92 1.64
C TYR A 72 -4.63 11.14 2.40
N GLY A 73 -4.91 12.36 1.94
CA GLY A 73 -4.53 13.59 2.62
C GLY A 73 -5.18 13.72 4.00
N ILE A 74 -6.49 13.48 4.09
CA ILE A 74 -7.23 13.49 5.36
C ILE A 74 -6.73 12.37 6.28
N GLY A 75 -6.52 11.16 5.74
CA GLY A 75 -5.94 10.06 6.52
C GLY A 75 -4.55 10.39 7.09
N GLY A 76 -3.73 11.11 6.32
CA GLY A 76 -2.43 11.62 6.75
C GLY A 76 -2.54 12.63 7.89
N MET A 77 -3.48 13.57 7.80
CA MET A 77 -3.73 14.55 8.88
C MET A 77 -4.21 13.88 10.17
N MET A 78 -5.08 12.86 10.06
CA MET A 78 -5.62 12.13 11.21
C MET A 78 -4.65 11.11 11.81
N ARG A 79 -3.45 10.91 11.23
CA ARG A 79 -2.44 9.97 11.71
C ARG A 79 -2.10 10.15 13.20
N GLY A 80 -2.07 11.39 13.67
CA GLY A 80 -1.84 11.75 15.07
C GLY A 80 -2.79 11.04 16.03
N ILE A 81 -4.07 11.04 15.68
CA ILE A 81 -5.17 10.52 16.50
C ILE A 81 -5.34 9.01 16.26
N LEU A 82 -5.13 8.54 15.02
CA LEU A 82 -5.37 7.15 14.66
C LEU A 82 -4.22 6.20 15.04
N LEU A 83 -2.96 6.64 15.07
CA LEU A 83 -1.82 5.73 15.22
C LEU A 83 -1.05 5.84 16.54
N TYR A 84 -0.96 7.03 17.13
CA TYR A 84 -0.13 7.23 18.32
C TYR A 84 -0.74 6.77 19.66
N PRO A 85 -2.08 6.68 19.86
CA PRO A 85 -2.63 6.17 21.11
C PRO A 85 -2.32 4.68 21.35
N SER A 86 -1.74 4.34 22.51
CA SER A 86 -1.36 2.96 22.87
C SER A 86 -2.52 1.96 22.97
N LYS A 87 -3.77 2.43 23.00
CA LYS A 87 -4.99 1.59 23.05
C LYS A 87 -5.51 1.24 21.65
N MET A 88 -4.95 1.80 20.59
CA MET A 88 -5.41 1.59 19.23
C MET A 88 -4.72 0.39 18.59
N LEU A 89 -5.46 -0.71 18.41
CA LEU A 89 -4.98 -1.92 17.75
C LEU A 89 -5.75 -2.16 16.44
N TYR A 90 -5.02 -2.48 15.38
CA TYR A 90 -5.58 -2.80 14.07
C TYR A 90 -5.36 -4.29 13.76
N PRO A 91 -6.30 -5.17 14.14
CA PRO A 91 -6.08 -6.61 14.05
C PRO A 91 -5.87 -7.11 12.61
N SER A 92 -6.46 -6.45 11.63
CA SER A 92 -6.34 -6.81 10.21
C SER A 92 -4.92 -6.72 9.66
N VAL A 93 -4.08 -5.83 10.20
CA VAL A 93 -2.70 -5.64 9.72
C VAL A 93 -1.67 -6.44 10.54
N LEU A 94 -2.06 -7.02 11.68
CA LEU A 94 -1.16 -7.80 12.53
C LEU A 94 -0.54 -9.01 11.82
N PRO A 95 -1.29 -9.81 11.01
CA PRO A 95 -0.70 -10.93 10.28
C PRO A 95 0.36 -10.47 9.28
N LEU A 96 0.08 -9.39 8.53
CA LEU A 96 1.00 -8.82 7.55
C LEU A 96 2.28 -8.28 8.21
N VAL A 97 2.15 -7.60 9.35
CA VAL A 97 3.32 -7.15 10.12
C VAL A 97 4.11 -8.35 10.64
N SER A 98 3.44 -9.39 11.13
CA SER A 98 4.11 -10.60 11.64
C SER A 98 4.87 -11.35 10.53
N MET A 99 4.33 -11.39 9.32
CA MET A 99 4.97 -11.96 8.14
C MET A 99 6.20 -11.15 7.72
N LEU A 100 6.09 -9.81 7.67
CA LEU A 100 7.21 -8.93 7.35
C LEU A 100 8.32 -8.98 8.41
N ASP A 101 7.98 -9.11 9.69
CA ASP A 101 8.94 -9.36 10.76
C ASP A 101 9.64 -10.71 10.58
N ALA A 102 8.88 -11.77 10.26
CA ALA A 102 9.41 -13.12 10.03
C ALA A 102 10.42 -13.15 8.88
N LEU A 103 10.12 -12.44 7.78
CA LEU A 103 10.97 -12.37 6.59
C LEU A 103 12.35 -11.74 6.88
N PHE A 104 12.40 -10.68 7.70
CA PHE A 104 13.63 -9.92 7.96
C PHE A 104 14.39 -10.34 9.23
N LYS A 105 13.72 -10.91 10.25
CA LYS A 105 14.38 -11.31 11.52
C LYS A 105 14.87 -12.76 11.57
N GLY A 106 14.58 -13.59 10.56
CA GLY A 106 15.23 -14.89 10.36
C GLY A 106 15.33 -15.81 11.60
N GLY A 107 14.36 -15.75 12.52
CA GLY A 107 14.41 -16.51 13.77
C GLY A 107 13.72 -17.88 13.70
N ARG A 108 14.09 -18.83 14.57
CA ARG A 108 13.41 -20.14 14.72
C ARG A 108 11.87 -20.02 14.86
N ALA A 109 11.38 -18.97 15.52
CA ALA A 109 9.95 -18.70 15.66
C ALA A 109 9.27 -18.31 14.33
N ALA A 110 9.97 -17.62 13.42
CA ALA A 110 9.48 -17.31 12.08
C ALA A 110 9.34 -18.57 11.22
N GLN A 111 10.31 -19.49 11.33
CA GLN A 111 10.30 -20.79 10.65
C GLN A 111 9.13 -21.68 11.13
N GLN A 112 8.85 -21.68 12.44
CA GLN A 112 7.70 -22.42 13.00
C GLN A 112 6.35 -21.86 12.53
N LYS A 113 6.21 -20.54 12.45
CA LYS A 113 5.00 -19.88 11.93
C LYS A 113 4.80 -20.11 10.44
N LEU A 114 5.88 -20.08 9.64
CA LEU A 114 5.83 -20.42 8.21
C LEU A 114 5.48 -21.90 7.98
N ARG A 115 6.02 -22.82 8.80
CA ARG A 115 5.65 -24.24 8.73
C ARG A 115 4.17 -24.47 9.03
N LEU A 116 3.63 -23.81 10.07
CA LEU A 116 2.20 -23.86 10.37
C LEU A 116 1.35 -23.30 9.23
N PHE A 117 1.78 -22.20 8.60
CA PHE A 117 1.10 -21.64 7.43
C PHE A 117 1.00 -22.65 6.28
N TYR A 118 2.12 -23.29 5.89
CA TYR A 118 2.14 -24.32 4.82
C TYR A 118 1.40 -25.63 5.16
N ILE A 119 1.12 -25.90 6.43
CA ILE A 119 0.34 -27.08 6.84
C ILE A 119 -1.16 -26.80 6.74
N VAL A 120 -1.56 -25.56 6.99
CA VAL A 120 -2.98 -25.16 7.06
C VAL A 120 -3.51 -24.67 5.71
N PHE A 121 -2.64 -24.12 4.86
CA PHE A 121 -2.96 -23.61 3.53
C PHE A 121 -2.17 -24.39 2.47
#